data_AF-A0A7C3VZJ8-F1
#
_entry.id   AF-A0A7C3VZJ8-F1
#
_cell.length_a   1.000
_cell.length_b   1.000
_cell.length_c   1.000
_cell.angle_alpha   90.00
_cell.angle_beta   90.00
_cell.angle_gamma   90.00
#
_symmetry.space_group_name_H-M   'P 1'
#
loop_
_entity.id
_entity.type
_entity.pdbx_description
1 polymer ?
#
loop_
_entity_poly.entity_id
_entity_poly.type
_entity_poly.pdbx_seq_one_letter_code
_entity_poly.pdbx_strand_id
1 'polypeptide(L)'
;MVNKNNTGLSLIEIIVVTAVIAILAGLLFPAYTTARLHAKVARVHADLNQIALAIKMYRLDWAGLPPVRSSCMNNAQIDYYEVPRELTNYGYLSEKVTLDPFNYTTDSQNREGRKYKYIAINWGYSNNTKTEFGMWIPRDYPTSNQECVLYYRKGGGYCVFDGGKTYAADPPVLWAIWSVGPGGDPGWVASGNRMLPVPKKEWYPYNRKGVIVLLSDGRSSP
;
A
#
# COMPACT_ATOMS: atom_id res chain seq x y z
N MET A 1 -57.17 -11.87 -37.68
CA MET A 1 -57.66 -11.76 -36.29
C MET A 1 -56.54 -12.18 -35.35
N VAL A 2 -55.99 -11.25 -34.57
CA VAL A 2 -55.04 -11.57 -33.49
C VAL A 2 -55.52 -10.78 -32.27
N ASN A 3 -56.17 -11.47 -31.32
CA ASN A 3 -56.50 -10.90 -30.02
C ASN A 3 -55.21 -10.83 -29.20
N LYS A 4 -54.65 -9.63 -29.08
CA LYS A 4 -53.47 -9.37 -28.26
C LYS A 4 -53.97 -9.16 -26.82
N ASN A 5 -54.01 -10.23 -26.03
CA ASN A 5 -54.32 -10.16 -24.60
C ASN A 5 -53.19 -9.42 -23.89
N ASN A 6 -53.38 -8.11 -23.67
CA ASN A 6 -52.44 -7.30 -22.90
C ASN A 6 -52.71 -7.54 -21.41
N THR A 7 -52.11 -8.60 -20.85
CA THR A 7 -52.10 -8.85 -19.40
C THR A 7 -51.14 -7.87 -18.75
N GLY A 8 -51.68 -6.77 -18.22
CA GLY A 8 -50.92 -5.85 -17.37
C GLY A 8 -50.70 -6.43 -15.99
N LEU A 9 -49.52 -6.17 -15.41
CA LEU A 9 -49.21 -6.52 -14.02
C LEU A 9 -50.11 -5.75 -13.06
N SER A 10 -50.60 -6.45 -12.03
CA SER A 10 -51.35 -5.83 -10.95
C SER A 10 -50.42 -4.95 -10.08
N LEU A 11 -50.97 -3.86 -9.55
CA LEU A 11 -50.27 -3.00 -8.59
C LEU A 11 -49.77 -3.81 -7.38
N ILE A 12 -50.57 -4.78 -6.92
CA ILE A 12 -50.19 -5.63 -5.78
C ILE A 12 -49.06 -6.61 -6.13
N GLU A 13 -48.99 -7.09 -7.37
CA GLU A 13 -47.91 -7.99 -7.81
C GLU A 13 -46.58 -7.24 -7.81
N ILE A 14 -46.55 -6.00 -8.29
CA ILE A 14 -45.33 -5.19 -8.30
C ILE A 14 -44.90 -4.84 -6.86
N ILE A 15 -45.84 -4.51 -5.97
CA ILE A 15 -45.52 -4.17 -4.58
C ILE A 15 -44.97 -5.38 -3.81
N VAL A 16 -45.57 -6.57 -3.94
CA VAL A 16 -45.09 -7.76 -3.23
C VAL A 16 -43.72 -8.19 -3.76
N VAL A 17 -43.53 -8.19 -5.08
CA VAL A 17 -42.26 -8.56 -5.69
C VAL A 17 -41.13 -7.62 -5.27
N THR A 18 -41.38 -6.30 -5.29
CA THR A 18 -40.37 -5.32 -4.87
C THR A 18 -40.10 -5.40 -3.37
N ALA A 19 -41.09 -5.69 -2.52
CA ALA A 19 -40.89 -5.89 -1.09
C ALA A 19 -39.97 -7.09 -0.81
N VAL A 20 -40.17 -8.22 -1.50
CA VAL A 20 -39.30 -9.40 -1.36
C VAL A 20 -37.88 -9.11 -1.84
N ILE A 21 -37.71 -8.46 -3.00
CA ILE A 21 -36.39 -8.05 -3.52
C ILE A 21 -35.69 -7.11 -2.54
N ALA A 22 -36.40 -6.15 -1.94
CA ALA A 22 -35.83 -5.21 -0.98
C ALA A 22 -35.31 -5.91 0.29
N ILE A 23 -36.04 -6.90 0.81
CA ILE A 23 -35.61 -7.71 1.97
C ILE A 23 -34.34 -8.51 1.62
N LEU A 24 -34.34 -9.21 0.48
CA LEU A 24 -33.19 -10.00 0.04
C LEU A 24 -31.95 -9.11 -0.20
N ALA A 25 -32.12 -7.96 -0.86
CA ALA A 25 -31.05 -7.00 -1.09
C ALA A 25 -30.52 -6.42 0.23
N GLY A 26 -31.40 -6.14 1.20
CA GLY A 26 -31.03 -5.63 2.52
C GLY A 26 -30.14 -6.59 3.32
N LEU A 27 -30.38 -7.91 3.21
CA LEU A 27 -29.54 -8.93 3.85
C LEU A 27 -28.22 -9.14 3.12
N LEU A 28 -28.21 -9.03 1.78
CA LEU A 28 -27.03 -9.27 0.96
C LEU A 28 -26.00 -8.12 1.03
N PHE A 29 -26.47 -6.87 1.15
CA PHE A 29 -25.62 -5.69 0.99
C PHE A 29 -24.46 -5.60 2.01
N PRO A 30 -24.64 -5.82 3.33
CA PRO A 30 -23.55 -5.75 4.30
C PRO A 30 -22.49 -6.86 4.11
N ALA A 31 -22.93 -8.05 3.72
CA ALA A 31 -22.03 -9.17 3.43
C ALA A 31 -21.20 -8.89 2.17
N TYR A 32 -21.81 -8.31 1.15
CA TYR A 32 -21.13 -7.96 -0.11
C TYR A 32 -20.01 -6.92 0.09
N THR A 33 -20.23 -5.87 0.88
CA THR A 33 -19.21 -4.84 1.12
C THR A 33 -18.00 -5.39 1.87
N THR A 34 -18.23 -6.23 2.87
CA THR A 34 -17.19 -6.91 3.65
C THR A 34 -16.39 -7.89 2.79
N ALA A 35 -17.08 -8.73 2.00
CA ALA A 35 -16.44 -9.66 1.08
C ALA A 35 -15.56 -8.94 0.03
N ARG A 36 -16.06 -7.83 -0.53
CA ARG A 36 -15.31 -7.00 -1.48
C ARG A 36 -14.05 -6.40 -0.86
N LEU A 37 -14.11 -5.98 0.41
CA LEU A 37 -12.95 -5.48 1.14
C LEU A 37 -11.90 -6.58 1.32
N HIS A 38 -12.31 -7.76 1.82
CA HIS A 38 -11.39 -8.89 2.00
C HIS A 38 -10.75 -9.34 0.68
N ALA A 39 -11.50 -9.33 -0.43
CA ALA A 39 -10.96 -9.64 -1.75
C ALA A 39 -9.86 -8.65 -2.18
N LYS A 40 -10.04 -7.35 -1.91
CA LYS A 40 -9.00 -6.33 -2.17
C LYS A 40 -7.77 -6.53 -1.28
N VAL A 41 -7.96 -6.84 0.00
CA VAL A 41 -6.85 -7.12 0.93
C VAL A 41 -6.06 -8.34 0.47
N ALA A 42 -6.75 -9.44 0.12
CA ALA A 42 -6.11 -10.66 -0.40
C ALA A 42 -5.31 -10.39 -1.68
N ARG A 43 -5.86 -9.59 -2.61
CA ARG A 43 -5.15 -9.13 -3.81
C ARG A 43 -3.90 -8.33 -3.45
N VAL A 44 -3.99 -7.39 -2.50
CA VAL A 44 -2.83 -6.61 -2.05
C VAL A 44 -1.72 -7.52 -1.53
N HIS A 45 -2.02 -8.53 -0.72
CA HIS A 45 -0.99 -9.47 -0.26
C HIS A 45 -0.33 -10.22 -1.42
N ALA A 46 -1.10 -10.64 -2.42
CA ALA A 46 -0.54 -11.29 -3.61
C ALA A 46 0.38 -10.34 -4.40
N ASP A 47 -0.07 -9.11 -4.65
CA ASP A 47 0.68 -8.09 -5.39
C ASP A 47 1.96 -7.69 -4.63
N LEU A 48 1.90 -7.50 -3.30
CA LEU A 48 3.09 -7.24 -2.47
C LEU A 48 4.10 -8.40 -2.54
N ASN A 49 3.66 -9.65 -2.52
CA ASN A 49 4.57 -10.79 -2.68
C ASN A 49 5.26 -10.81 -4.05
N GLN A 50 4.56 -10.45 -5.12
CA GLN A 50 5.15 -10.32 -6.46
C GLN A 50 6.18 -9.19 -6.51
N ILE A 51 5.88 -8.03 -5.92
CA ILE A 51 6.82 -6.91 -5.81
C ILE A 51 8.05 -7.30 -4.99
N ALA A 52 7.86 -7.98 -3.85
CA ALA A 52 8.95 -8.46 -3.02
C ALA A 52 9.88 -9.42 -3.77
N LEU A 53 9.31 -10.31 -4.59
CA LEU A 53 10.10 -11.20 -5.46
C LEU A 53 10.89 -10.39 -6.49
N ALA A 54 10.28 -9.40 -7.13
CA ALA A 54 10.96 -8.52 -8.08
C ALA A 54 12.12 -7.74 -7.43
N ILE A 55 11.95 -7.24 -6.21
CA ILE A 55 13.01 -6.58 -5.42
C ILE A 55 14.17 -7.55 -5.15
N LYS A 56 13.86 -8.82 -4.80
CA LYS A 56 14.89 -9.84 -4.56
C LYS A 56 15.67 -10.15 -5.83
N MET A 57 14.99 -10.32 -6.98
CA MET A 57 15.63 -10.54 -8.28
C MET A 57 16.53 -9.37 -8.66
N TYR A 58 16.03 -8.14 -8.57
CA TYR A 58 16.83 -6.93 -8.81
C TYR A 58 18.08 -6.92 -7.93
N ARG A 59 17.95 -7.26 -6.64
CA ARG A 59 19.10 -7.26 -5.72
C ARG A 59 20.16 -8.28 -6.14
N LEU A 60 19.77 -9.44 -6.66
CA LEU A 60 20.71 -10.45 -7.15
C LEU A 60 21.50 -9.95 -8.36
N ASP A 61 20.83 -9.28 -9.30
CA ASP A 61 21.47 -8.81 -10.53
C ASP A 61 22.34 -7.57 -10.32
N TRP A 62 21.93 -6.66 -9.44
CA TRP A 62 22.56 -5.34 -9.27
C TRP A 62 23.38 -5.20 -7.98
N ALA A 63 23.49 -6.27 -7.18
CA ALA A 63 24.14 -6.29 -5.87
C ALA A 63 23.66 -5.19 -4.90
N GLY A 64 22.44 -4.68 -5.09
CA GLY A 64 21.92 -3.52 -4.38
C GLY A 64 20.40 -3.46 -4.44
N LEU A 65 19.80 -2.75 -3.50
CA LEU A 65 18.35 -2.55 -3.50
C LEU A 65 17.96 -1.53 -4.58
N PRO A 66 16.77 -1.66 -5.19
CA PRO A 66 16.20 -0.63 -6.05
C PRO A 66 16.21 0.74 -5.37
N PRO A 67 16.45 1.83 -6.11
CA PRO A 67 16.47 3.17 -5.54
C PRO A 67 15.10 3.58 -5.01
N VAL A 68 15.08 4.24 -3.85
CA VAL A 68 13.85 4.84 -3.33
C VAL A 68 13.47 6.05 -4.19
N ARG A 69 12.18 6.26 -4.44
CA ARG A 69 11.67 7.41 -5.18
C ARG A 69 10.71 8.18 -4.28
N SER A 70 10.99 9.45 -4.04
CA SER A 70 10.05 10.34 -3.36
C SER A 70 9.93 11.67 -4.09
N SER A 71 8.72 12.19 -4.18
CA SER A 71 8.43 13.56 -4.58
C SER A 71 7.53 14.18 -3.51
N CYS A 72 7.89 15.35 -3.01
CA CYS A 72 7.02 16.13 -2.13
C CYS A 72 6.26 17.23 -2.89
N MET A 73 6.43 17.32 -4.21
CA MET A 73 5.77 18.30 -5.07
C MET A 73 4.48 17.71 -5.65
N ASN A 74 3.38 18.44 -5.50
CA ASN A 74 2.03 18.09 -6.00
C ASN A 74 1.90 18.02 -7.54
N ASN A 75 2.99 17.90 -8.31
CA ASN A 75 2.96 17.86 -9.77
C ASN A 75 2.89 16.43 -10.36
N ALA A 76 1.88 15.66 -9.95
CA ALA A 76 1.15 14.69 -10.77
C ALA A 76 1.88 13.60 -11.62
N GLN A 77 3.19 13.36 -11.48
CA GLN A 77 3.88 12.28 -12.22
C GLN A 77 4.54 11.21 -11.33
N ILE A 78 4.96 11.56 -10.12
CA ILE A 78 5.56 10.63 -9.15
C ILE A 78 5.01 10.99 -7.77
N ASP A 79 4.32 10.04 -7.13
CA ASP A 79 3.90 10.08 -5.75
C ASP A 79 5.09 9.82 -4.80
N TYR A 80 4.90 10.09 -3.51
CA TYR A 80 5.92 9.78 -2.53
C TYR A 80 6.07 8.27 -2.31
N TYR A 81 7.33 7.84 -2.13
CA TYR A 81 7.69 6.44 -1.88
C TYR A 81 7.05 5.47 -2.89
N GLU A 82 6.98 5.78 -4.18
CA GLU A 82 6.43 4.82 -5.16
C GLU A 82 7.31 3.58 -5.31
N VAL A 83 6.68 2.45 -5.65
CA VAL A 83 7.40 1.28 -6.16
C VAL A 83 8.36 1.70 -7.28
N PRO A 84 9.64 1.31 -7.22
CA PRO A 84 10.65 1.77 -8.16
C PRO A 84 10.31 1.39 -9.60
N ARG A 85 10.30 2.38 -10.49
CA ARG A 85 10.08 2.17 -11.94
C ARG A 85 11.14 1.29 -12.58
N GLU A 86 12.29 1.14 -11.95
CA GLU A 86 13.36 0.22 -12.35
C GLU A 86 12.84 -1.23 -12.40
N LEU A 87 11.94 -1.62 -11.49
CA LEU A 87 11.37 -2.96 -11.49
C LEU A 87 10.53 -3.22 -12.74
N THR A 88 9.80 -2.22 -13.24
CA THR A 88 9.02 -2.33 -14.49
C THR A 88 9.90 -2.14 -15.72
N ASN A 89 10.78 -1.14 -15.72
CA ASN A 89 11.62 -0.78 -16.86
C ASN A 89 12.60 -1.89 -17.24
N TYR A 90 13.08 -2.66 -16.26
CA TYR A 90 13.98 -3.80 -16.48
C TYR A 90 13.25 -5.14 -16.54
N GLY A 91 11.90 -5.15 -16.52
CA GLY A 91 11.11 -6.36 -16.74
C GLY A 91 11.00 -7.31 -15.54
N TYR A 92 11.39 -6.90 -14.33
CA TYR A 92 11.19 -7.70 -13.11
C TYR A 92 9.73 -7.76 -12.67
N LEU A 93 8.93 -6.75 -13.03
CA LEU A 93 7.55 -6.61 -12.59
C LEU A 93 6.67 -6.07 -13.72
N SER A 94 5.46 -6.61 -13.86
CA SER A 94 4.47 -6.07 -14.78
C SER A 94 3.87 -4.77 -14.25
N GLU A 95 3.65 -3.78 -15.13
CA GLU A 95 3.08 -2.49 -14.76
C GLU A 95 1.71 -2.63 -14.07
N LYS A 96 0.90 -3.62 -14.46
CA LYS A 96 -0.42 -3.88 -13.86
C LYS A 96 -0.36 -4.23 -12.36
N VAL A 97 0.73 -4.85 -11.92
CA VAL A 97 0.94 -5.27 -10.51
C VAL A 97 1.38 -4.07 -9.66
N THR A 98 1.79 -2.97 -10.28
CA THR A 98 2.24 -1.79 -9.53
C THR A 98 1.10 -0.97 -8.94
N LEU A 99 -0.14 -1.18 -9.36
CA LEU A 99 -1.28 -0.33 -9.00
C LEU A 99 -1.93 -0.82 -7.70
N ASP A 100 -2.00 0.06 -6.70
CA ASP A 100 -2.60 -0.27 -5.41
C ASP A 100 -4.13 -0.07 -5.48
N PRO A 101 -4.93 -1.13 -5.26
CA PRO A 101 -6.38 -1.05 -5.31
C PRO A 101 -6.98 -0.21 -4.18
N PHE A 102 -6.19 0.33 -3.24
CA PHE A 102 -6.65 1.30 -2.23
C PHE A 102 -6.10 2.72 -2.47
N ASN A 103 -5.14 2.90 -3.37
CA ASN A 103 -4.51 4.19 -3.63
C ASN A 103 -5.15 4.85 -4.87
N TYR A 104 -6.29 5.52 -4.66
CA TYR A 104 -7.05 6.14 -5.75
C TYR A 104 -6.58 7.58 -6.02
N THR A 105 -6.70 8.02 -7.28
CA THR A 105 -6.59 9.42 -7.66
C THR A 105 -7.92 10.13 -7.38
N THR A 106 -7.86 11.33 -6.84
CA THR A 106 -8.99 12.29 -6.79
C THR A 106 -8.78 13.38 -7.83
N ASP A 107 -8.38 13.02 -9.05
CA ASP A 107 -8.25 13.97 -10.16
C ASP A 107 -9.39 13.83 -11.17
N SER A 108 -9.71 14.94 -11.85
CA SER A 108 -10.73 15.02 -12.88
C SER A 108 -10.36 14.29 -14.18
N GLN A 109 -9.18 13.68 -14.23
CA GLN A 109 -8.58 13.07 -15.43
C GLN A 109 -8.68 11.54 -15.41
N ASN A 110 -9.26 10.95 -14.35
CA ASN A 110 -9.51 9.52 -14.22
C ASN A 110 -8.24 8.68 -14.51
N ARG A 111 -7.09 9.15 -14.02
CA ARG A 111 -5.84 8.38 -14.14
C ARG A 111 -5.95 7.15 -13.25
N GLU A 112 -5.62 6.00 -13.82
CA GLU A 112 -5.61 4.70 -13.14
C GLU A 112 -4.83 4.77 -11.80
N GLY A 113 -5.26 3.98 -10.82
CA GLY A 113 -4.85 4.07 -9.41
C GLY A 113 -3.34 4.23 -9.19
N ARG A 114 -2.97 4.98 -8.17
CA ARG A 114 -1.58 5.26 -7.83
C ARG A 114 -0.87 3.99 -7.36
N LYS A 115 0.45 3.99 -7.47
CA LYS A 115 1.25 2.79 -7.23
C LYS A 115 1.27 2.40 -5.76
N TYR A 116 1.62 1.14 -5.51
CA TYR A 116 2.11 0.69 -4.22
C TYR A 116 3.31 1.52 -3.77
N LYS A 117 3.59 1.44 -2.49
CA LYS A 117 4.64 2.19 -1.85
C LYS A 117 5.87 1.33 -1.54
N TYR A 118 7.05 1.93 -1.56
CA TYR A 118 8.34 1.30 -1.30
C TYR A 118 9.30 2.27 -0.61
N ILE A 119 9.94 1.79 0.46
CA ILE A 119 11.05 2.46 1.12
C ILE A 119 12.13 1.44 1.44
N ALA A 120 13.38 1.86 1.39
CA ALA A 120 14.52 1.07 1.77
C ALA A 120 15.57 1.94 2.46
N ILE A 121 16.37 1.33 3.32
CA ILE A 121 17.57 1.94 3.89
C ILE A 121 18.67 1.91 2.83
N ASN A 122 18.54 2.79 1.85
CA ASN A 122 19.43 2.87 0.69
C ASN A 122 19.40 4.26 0.06
N TRP A 123 20.23 4.46 -0.96
CA TRP A 123 20.14 5.64 -1.81
C TRP A 123 18.85 5.66 -2.64
N GLY A 124 18.49 6.85 -3.11
CA GLY A 124 17.35 7.06 -3.98
C GLY A 124 17.33 8.49 -4.53
N TYR A 125 16.14 8.94 -4.95
CA TYR A 125 15.92 10.29 -5.45
C TYR A 125 14.74 10.95 -4.73
N SER A 126 14.99 12.14 -4.19
CA SER A 126 13.97 13.04 -3.64
C SER A 126 13.86 14.26 -4.55
N ASN A 127 12.70 14.51 -5.16
CA ASN A 127 12.50 15.56 -6.17
C ASN A 127 13.60 15.55 -7.26
N ASN A 128 13.91 14.37 -7.80
CA ASN A 128 15.01 14.11 -8.75
C ASN A 128 16.45 14.37 -8.26
N THR A 129 16.63 14.79 -7.01
CA THR A 129 17.96 14.93 -6.40
C THR A 129 18.36 13.64 -5.72
N LYS A 130 19.57 13.13 -6.03
CA LYS A 130 20.11 11.93 -5.39
C LYS A 130 20.28 12.18 -3.89
N THR A 131 19.74 11.30 -3.06
CA THR A 131 19.82 11.39 -1.60
C THR A 131 19.86 9.99 -0.98
N GLU A 132 20.15 9.93 0.31
CA GLU A 132 19.97 8.72 1.11
C GLU A 132 18.60 8.73 1.80
N PHE A 133 18.03 7.54 1.94
CA PHE A 133 16.80 7.31 2.67
C PHE A 133 17.07 6.41 3.86
N GLY A 134 16.43 6.77 4.97
CA GLY A 134 16.38 5.95 6.17
C GLY A 134 14.97 5.44 6.41
N MET A 135 14.83 4.59 7.40
CA MET A 135 13.55 4.03 7.82
C MET A 135 13.43 4.13 9.34
N TRP A 136 12.27 4.60 9.79
CA TRP A 136 11.92 4.62 11.21
C TRP A 136 11.45 3.22 11.62
N ILE A 137 12.14 2.64 12.59
CA ILE A 137 11.89 1.27 13.07
C ILE A 137 11.68 1.34 14.60
N PRO A 138 10.61 0.74 15.15
CA PRO A 138 10.41 0.64 16.59
C PRO A 138 11.60 0.00 17.31
N ARG A 139 11.97 0.50 18.49
CA ARG A 139 13.04 -0.12 19.31
C ARG A 139 12.73 -1.56 19.68
N ASP A 140 11.47 -1.86 19.94
CA ASP A 140 10.95 -3.17 20.32
C ASP A 140 10.51 -4.00 19.11
N TYR A 141 11.03 -3.69 17.91
CA TYR A 141 10.72 -4.39 16.67
C TYR A 141 10.77 -5.93 16.85
N PRO A 142 9.76 -6.68 16.38
CA PRO A 142 8.64 -6.25 15.51
C PRO A 142 7.45 -5.65 16.26
N THR A 143 7.52 -5.56 17.58
CA THR A 143 6.51 -4.86 18.38
C THR A 143 6.66 -3.36 18.16
N SER A 144 5.64 -2.57 18.48
CA SER A 144 5.64 -1.13 18.20
C SER A 144 5.06 -0.32 19.34
N ASN A 145 5.40 -0.75 20.56
CA ASN A 145 5.00 -0.10 21.80
C ASN A 145 6.04 0.95 22.24
N GLN A 146 7.27 0.86 21.75
CA GLN A 146 8.31 1.85 21.98
C GLN A 146 8.45 2.81 20.80
N GLU A 147 9.11 3.94 21.04
CA GLU A 147 9.40 4.93 20.01
C GLU A 147 10.23 4.33 18.87
N CYS A 148 10.09 4.91 17.69
CA CYS A 148 10.91 4.53 16.55
C CYS A 148 12.26 5.24 16.59
N VAL A 149 13.29 4.53 16.18
CA VAL A 149 14.62 5.07 15.91
C VAL A 149 14.88 5.04 14.41
N LEU A 150 15.66 5.97 13.91
CA LEU A 150 15.92 6.12 12.47
C LEU A 150 17.15 5.31 12.09
N TYR A 151 16.98 4.29 11.26
CA TYR A 151 18.09 3.60 10.62
C TYR A 151 18.39 4.18 9.26
N TYR A 152 19.66 4.43 8.96
CA TYR A 152 20.12 5.04 7.70
C TYR A 152 21.53 4.53 7.33
N ARG A 153 21.99 4.81 6.11
CA ARG A 153 23.35 4.49 5.69
C ARG A 153 24.31 5.62 6.07
N LYS A 154 25.54 5.29 6.44
CA LYS A 154 26.61 6.28 6.63
C LYS A 154 27.96 5.60 6.45
N GLY A 155 28.82 6.15 5.61
CA GLY A 155 30.20 5.65 5.43
C GLY A 155 30.29 4.19 4.98
N GLY A 156 29.36 3.73 4.15
CA GLY A 156 29.31 2.36 3.64
C GLY A 156 28.59 1.35 4.53
N GLY A 157 28.40 1.64 5.82
CA GLY A 157 27.65 0.81 6.77
C GLY A 157 26.28 1.36 7.13
N TYR A 158 25.64 0.73 8.13
CA TYR A 158 24.38 1.17 8.71
C TYR A 158 24.61 1.88 10.05
N CYS A 159 23.80 2.89 10.31
CA CYS A 159 23.78 3.64 11.56
C CYS A 159 22.34 3.82 12.03
N VAL A 160 22.20 3.98 13.34
CA VAL A 160 20.92 4.34 13.97
C VAL A 160 21.06 5.70 14.64
N PHE A 161 20.05 6.55 14.44
CA PHE A 161 19.85 7.79 15.18
C PHE A 161 18.78 7.59 16.25
N ASP A 162 19.18 7.82 17.48
CA ASP A 162 18.44 7.45 18.68
C ASP A 162 18.63 8.54 19.74
N GLY A 163 17.59 9.34 19.98
CA GLY A 163 17.59 10.34 21.06
C GLY A 163 18.76 11.32 21.00
N GLY A 164 19.17 11.74 19.79
CA GLY A 164 20.30 12.65 19.58
C GLY A 164 21.67 11.97 19.47
N LYS A 165 21.76 10.66 19.70
CA LYS A 165 22.99 9.88 19.55
C LYS A 165 22.98 9.11 18.24
N THR A 166 24.16 8.94 17.64
CA THR A 166 24.36 8.08 16.46
C THR A 166 25.39 7.02 16.78
N TYR A 167 25.08 5.76 16.48
CA TYR A 167 26.00 4.64 16.61
C TYR A 167 25.80 3.65 15.47
N ALA A 168 26.82 2.84 15.19
CA ALA A 168 26.74 1.79 14.18
C ALA A 168 25.85 0.64 14.69
N ALA A 169 24.88 0.25 13.87
CA ALA A 169 23.96 -0.85 14.17
C ALA A 169 23.32 -1.35 12.88
N ASP A 170 23.18 -2.66 12.74
CA ASP A 170 22.48 -3.27 11.61
C ASP A 170 20.96 -3.14 11.80
N PRO A 171 20.21 -2.71 10.77
CA PRO A 171 18.77 -2.59 10.85
C PRO A 171 18.13 -3.99 10.83
N PRO A 172 17.07 -4.21 11.63
CA PRO A 172 16.37 -5.50 11.63
C PRO A 172 15.55 -5.73 10.35
N VAL A 173 15.26 -4.67 9.59
CA VAL A 173 14.56 -4.71 8.31
C VAL A 173 15.17 -3.68 7.35
N LEU A 174 15.42 -4.09 6.10
CA LEU A 174 16.14 -3.29 5.10
C LEU A 174 15.24 -2.50 4.16
N TRP A 175 14.09 -3.07 3.83
CA TRP A 175 13.09 -2.45 2.96
C TRP A 175 11.69 -2.86 3.38
N ALA A 176 10.73 -2.04 3.00
CA ALA A 176 9.32 -2.27 3.21
C ALA A 176 8.55 -1.83 1.97
N ILE A 177 7.54 -2.63 1.62
CA ILE A 177 6.54 -2.30 0.61
C ILE A 177 5.17 -2.31 1.25
N TRP A 178 4.30 -1.40 0.83
CA TRP A 178 2.96 -1.33 1.40
C TRP A 178 1.91 -0.78 0.46
N SER A 179 0.67 -1.19 0.73
CA SER A 179 -0.53 -0.50 0.29
C SER A 179 -0.92 0.55 1.32
N VAL A 180 -1.51 1.66 0.85
CA VAL A 180 -2.11 2.66 1.75
C VAL A 180 -3.28 2.10 2.57
N GLY A 181 -3.81 0.94 2.15
CA GLY A 181 -4.81 0.18 2.87
C GLY A 181 -6.21 0.81 2.83
N PRO A 182 -7.20 0.21 3.52
CA PRO A 182 -8.60 0.62 3.42
C PRO A 182 -8.89 2.07 3.85
N GLY A 183 -7.96 2.70 4.58
CA GLY A 183 -8.02 4.11 4.96
C GLY A 183 -7.73 5.10 3.83
N GLY A 184 -7.17 4.63 2.71
CA GLY A 184 -6.70 5.48 1.62
C GLY A 184 -5.34 6.13 1.91
N ASP A 185 -4.83 6.88 0.94
CA ASP A 185 -3.53 7.55 1.06
C ASP A 185 -3.55 8.62 2.17
N PRO A 186 -2.75 8.49 3.25
CA PRO A 186 -2.64 9.51 4.27
C PRO A 186 -1.84 10.74 3.80
N GLY A 187 -1.13 10.66 2.66
CA GLY A 187 -0.28 11.71 2.14
C GLY A 187 1.11 11.74 2.80
N TRP A 188 2.03 12.49 2.20
CA TRP A 188 3.44 12.52 2.61
C TRP A 188 3.65 12.95 4.07
N VAL A 189 3.06 14.08 4.46
CA VAL A 189 3.25 14.68 5.80
C VAL A 189 2.73 13.75 6.89
N ALA A 190 1.51 13.23 6.73
CA ALA A 190 0.94 12.34 7.73
C ALA A 190 1.67 10.98 7.76
N SER A 191 2.16 10.49 6.62
CA SER A 191 3.00 9.29 6.58
C SER A 191 4.30 9.46 7.36
N GLY A 192 4.94 10.63 7.23
CA GLY A 192 6.13 10.98 7.99
C GLY A 192 5.86 11.07 9.49
N ASN A 193 4.78 11.77 9.89
CA ASN A 193 4.39 11.90 11.30
C ASN A 193 4.02 10.55 11.93
N ARG A 194 3.44 9.64 11.15
CA ARG A 194 3.09 8.27 11.59
C ARG A 194 4.26 7.30 11.48
N MET A 195 5.40 7.73 10.93
CA MET A 195 6.61 6.93 10.75
C MET A 195 6.35 5.63 9.97
N LEU A 196 5.48 5.70 8.94
CA LEU A 196 5.15 4.54 8.12
C LEU A 196 6.38 3.98 7.39
N PRO A 197 6.39 2.67 7.03
CA PRO A 197 5.33 1.69 7.23
C PRO A 197 5.58 0.70 8.39
N VAL A 198 6.71 0.77 9.08
CA VAL A 198 7.17 -0.32 9.98
C VAL A 198 6.35 -0.47 11.27
N PRO A 199 5.88 0.60 11.94
CA PRO A 199 5.15 0.47 13.20
C PRO A 199 3.88 -0.36 13.04
N LYS A 200 3.82 -1.53 13.70
CA LYS A 200 2.70 -2.49 13.65
C LYS A 200 1.37 -1.90 14.10
N LYS A 201 1.41 -0.87 14.96
CA LYS A 201 0.21 -0.09 15.36
C LYS A 201 -0.46 0.62 14.17
N GLU A 202 0.28 0.85 13.09
CA GLU A 202 -0.22 1.47 11.87
C GLU A 202 -0.72 0.45 10.84
N TRP A 203 -0.62 -0.85 11.11
CA TRP A 203 -0.99 -1.89 10.17
C TRP A 203 -2.49 -2.18 10.24
N TYR A 204 -3.10 -2.46 9.09
CA TYR A 204 -4.38 -3.15 9.05
C TYR A 204 -4.21 -4.58 9.60
N PRO A 205 -5.22 -5.22 10.22
CA PRO A 205 -6.47 -4.65 10.71
C PRO A 205 -6.37 -3.98 12.09
N TYR A 206 -5.18 -3.96 12.75
CA TYR A 206 -5.02 -3.34 14.08
C TYR A 206 -5.45 -1.87 14.08
N ASN A 207 -5.03 -1.13 13.06
CA ASN A 207 -5.60 0.16 12.68
C ASN A 207 -6.55 -0.08 11.49
N ARG A 208 -7.84 0.25 11.66
CA ARG A 208 -8.85 0.07 10.60
C ARG A 208 -8.57 0.92 9.35
N LYS A 209 -7.82 2.02 9.49
CA LYS A 209 -7.31 2.88 8.41
C LYS A 209 -5.80 2.70 8.23
N GLY A 210 -5.28 1.55 8.67
CA GLY A 210 -3.88 1.19 8.60
C GLY A 210 -3.45 0.79 7.20
N VAL A 211 -2.14 0.72 7.04
CA VAL A 211 -1.47 0.25 5.83
C VAL A 211 -1.36 -1.27 5.82
N ILE A 212 -1.27 -1.88 4.64
CA ILE A 212 -1.00 -3.32 4.49
C ILE A 212 0.44 -3.45 4.01
N VAL A 213 1.30 -4.07 4.82
CA VAL A 213 2.76 -4.01 4.66
C VAL A 213 3.35 -5.40 4.46
N LEU A 214 4.42 -5.48 3.67
CA LEU A 214 5.34 -6.62 3.63
C LEU A 214 6.78 -6.10 3.80
N LEU A 215 7.51 -6.68 4.75
CA LEU A 215 8.86 -6.31 5.13
C LEU A 215 9.90 -7.26 4.54
N SER A 216 11.16 -6.81 4.49
CA SER A 216 12.26 -7.59 3.92
C SER A 216 12.57 -8.90 4.64
N ASP A 217 12.22 -9.01 5.92
CA ASP A 217 12.41 -10.20 6.75
C ASP A 217 11.24 -11.20 6.63
N GLY A 218 10.23 -10.90 5.79
CA GLY A 218 9.07 -11.73 5.55
C GLY A 218 7.88 -11.44 6.46
N ARG A 219 8.01 -10.55 7.46
CA ARG A 219 6.86 -10.13 8.27
C ARG A 219 5.91 -9.28 7.44
N SER A 220 4.62 -9.51 7.62
CA SER A 220 3.56 -8.75 6.95
C SER A 220 2.47 -8.32 7.91
N SER A 221 1.68 -7.35 7.47
CA SER A 221 0.33 -7.14 7.96
C SER A 221 -0.43 -8.47 8.02
N PRO A 222 -1.22 -8.73 9.08
CA PRO A 222 -2.22 -9.79 9.08
C PRO A 222 -3.28 -9.60 7.99
#